data_AF-A0A963M9B3-F1
#
_entry.id   AF-A0A963M9B3-F1
#
_cell.length_a   1.000
_cell.length_b   1.000
_cell.length_c   1.000
_cell.angle_alpha   90.00
_cell.angle_beta   90.00
_cell.angle_gamma   90.00
#
_symmetry.space_group_name_H-M   'P 1'
#
loop_
_entity.id
_entity.type
_entity.pdbx_description
1 polymer ?
#
loop_
_entity_poly.entity_id
_entity_poly.type
_entity_poly.pdbx_seq_one_letter_code
_entity_poly.pdbx_strand_id
1 'polypeptide(L)'
;RRYIQREIPAGAPVVVAGDFNDWGSRVQRVLAQDALHGFEGPRTYTYPSRLPVVQLDHIYARGLRPIGLMAPRGRVWHRMSDHLPLIAEFRM
;
A
#
# COMPACT_ATOMS: atom_id res chain seq x y z
N ARG A 1 -14.67 -1.48 -9.76
CA ARG A 1 -14.76 -2.80 -10.41
C ARG A 1 -14.52 -2.72 -11.91
N ARG A 2 -15.35 -2.04 -12.72
CA ARG A 2 -15.18 -2.05 -14.19
C ARG A 2 -13.90 -1.42 -14.73
N TYR A 3 -13.23 -0.50 -14.03
CA TYR A 3 -12.05 0.20 -14.58
C TYR A 3 -10.83 -0.73 -14.71
N ILE A 4 -10.34 -1.34 -13.63
CA ILE A 4 -9.13 -2.19 -13.67
C ILE A 4 -9.29 -3.35 -14.65
N GLN A 5 -10.40 -4.08 -14.59
CA GLN A 5 -10.65 -5.23 -15.47
C GLN A 5 -10.83 -4.85 -16.95
N ARG A 6 -11.27 -3.62 -17.24
CA ARG A 6 -11.51 -3.14 -18.61
C ARG A 6 -10.25 -2.52 -19.22
N GLU A 7 -9.51 -1.73 -18.44
CA GLU A 7 -8.37 -0.97 -18.93
C GLU A 7 -7.05 -1.76 -18.82
N ILE A 8 -6.98 -2.75 -17.93
CA ILE A 8 -5.73 -3.48 -17.65
C ILE A 8 -5.91 -4.97 -17.98
N PRO A 9 -5.06 -5.55 -18.86
CA PRO A 9 -5.09 -6.98 -19.16
C PRO A 9 -5.04 -7.84 -17.90
N ALA A 10 -5.77 -8.97 -17.89
CA ALA A 10 -5.87 -9.84 -16.71
C ALA A 10 -4.51 -10.39 -16.23
N GLY A 11 -3.56 -10.64 -17.13
CA GLY A 11 -2.23 -11.13 -16.81
C GLY A 11 -1.18 -10.05 -16.55
N ALA A 12 -1.49 -8.77 -16.73
CA ALA A 12 -0.51 -7.71 -16.54
C ALA A 12 -0.20 -7.49 -15.04
N PRO A 13 1.08 -7.29 -14.67
CA PRO A 13 1.45 -6.82 -13.35
C PRO A 13 0.81 -5.45 -13.05
N VAL A 14 0.27 -5.29 -11.85
CA VAL A 14 -0.39 -4.06 -11.39
C VAL A 14 0.06 -3.73 -9.98
N VAL A 15 0.34 -2.45 -9.74
CA VAL A 15 0.53 -1.89 -8.39
C VAL A 15 -0.50 -0.80 -8.18
N VAL A 16 -1.17 -0.85 -7.03
CA VAL A 16 -2.04 0.22 -6.53
C VAL A 16 -1.48 0.67 -5.18
N ALA A 17 -1.09 1.94 -5.09
CA ALA A 17 -0.44 2.50 -3.92
C ALA A 17 -1.07 3.85 -3.57
N GLY A 18 -1.18 4.13 -2.27
CA GLY A 18 -1.60 5.43 -1.77
C GLY A 18 -2.21 5.39 -0.38
N ASP A 19 -2.67 6.56 0.06
CA ASP A 19 -3.49 6.73 1.26
C ASP A 19 -4.93 6.32 0.96
N PHE A 20 -5.39 5.25 1.62
CA PHE A 20 -6.74 4.73 1.45
C PHE A 20 -7.75 5.29 2.46
N ASN A 21 -7.28 5.98 3.51
CA ASN A 21 -8.10 6.43 4.64
C ASN A 21 -9.05 5.34 5.18
N ASP A 22 -8.62 4.07 5.11
CA ASP A 22 -9.40 2.94 5.58
C ASP A 22 -8.93 2.51 6.97
N TRP A 23 -9.81 2.70 7.95
CA TRP A 23 -9.57 2.31 9.34
C TRP A 23 -9.85 0.81 9.58
N GLY A 24 -10.29 0.09 8.56
CA GLY A 24 -10.60 -1.33 8.60
C GLY A 24 -10.01 -2.10 7.42
N SER A 25 -10.74 -3.11 6.96
CA SER A 25 -10.30 -4.00 5.87
C SER A 25 -11.17 -3.88 4.63
N ARG A 26 -11.92 -2.79 4.48
CA ARG A 26 -12.92 -2.65 3.41
C ARG A 26 -12.25 -2.56 2.05
N VAL A 27 -11.25 -1.68 1.92
CA VAL A 27 -10.51 -1.49 0.67
C VAL A 27 -9.74 -2.76 0.33
N GLN A 28 -9.04 -3.35 1.30
CA GLN A 28 -8.35 -4.64 1.12
C GLN A 28 -9.31 -5.70 0.56
N ARG A 29 -10.51 -5.85 1.13
CA ARG A 29 -11.51 -6.82 0.63
C ARG A 29 -12.01 -6.53 -0.76
N VAL A 30 -12.14 -5.25 -1.15
CA VAL A 30 -12.55 -4.86 -2.50
C VAL A 30 -11.43 -5.15 -3.50
N LEU A 31 -10.19 -4.76 -3.20
CA LEU A 31 -9.04 -4.95 -4.09
C LEU A 31 -8.67 -6.43 -4.26
N ALA A 32 -8.83 -7.24 -3.22
CA ALA A 32 -8.59 -8.69 -3.28
C ALA A 32 -9.47 -9.39 -4.33
N GLN A 33 -10.63 -8.82 -4.69
CA GLN A 33 -11.50 -9.36 -5.74
C GLN A 33 -10.89 -9.23 -7.15
N ASP A 34 -9.96 -8.30 -7.32
CA ASP A 34 -9.20 -8.09 -8.56
C ASP A 34 -7.79 -8.72 -8.46
N ALA A 35 -7.59 -9.66 -7.52
CA ALA A 35 -6.31 -10.32 -7.21
C ALA A 35 -5.18 -9.36 -6.80
N LEU A 36 -5.53 -8.19 -6.26
CA LEU A 36 -4.58 -7.23 -5.70
C LEU A 36 -4.39 -7.52 -4.21
N HIS A 37 -3.17 -7.93 -3.84
CA HIS A 37 -2.81 -8.32 -2.49
C HIS A 37 -1.69 -7.43 -1.95
N GLY A 38 -1.78 -7.08 -0.67
CA GLY A 38 -0.72 -6.35 0.04
C GLY A 38 0.31 -7.30 0.62
N PHE A 39 1.35 -6.74 1.23
CA PHE A 39 2.33 -7.52 1.98
C PHE A 39 1.72 -8.14 3.24
N GLU A 40 1.87 -9.45 3.41
CA GLU A 40 1.42 -10.21 4.57
C GLU A 40 2.54 -10.26 5.63
N GLY A 41 2.75 -9.13 6.32
CA GLY A 41 3.75 -9.01 7.38
C GLY A 41 3.37 -7.97 8.43
N PRO A 42 4.33 -7.52 9.27
CA PRO A 42 4.08 -6.49 10.26
C PRO A 42 3.50 -5.20 9.64
N ARG A 43 2.61 -4.54 10.38
CA ARG A 43 2.09 -3.23 9.99
C ARG A 43 3.21 -2.22 9.88
N THR A 44 3.10 -1.35 8.87
CA THR A 44 4.03 -0.24 8.66
C THR A 44 3.26 1.05 8.86
N TYR A 45 3.40 1.65 10.03
CA TYR A 45 2.70 2.90 10.37
C TYR A 45 3.36 4.08 9.66
N THR A 46 2.54 4.90 9.05
CA THR A 46 2.95 6.08 8.28
C THR A 46 2.34 7.35 8.83
N TYR A 47 1.23 7.27 9.58
CA TYR A 47 0.50 8.42 10.07
C TYR A 47 0.36 8.44 11.61
N PRO A 48 0.46 9.62 12.25
CA PRO A 48 1.09 10.84 11.73
C PRO A 48 2.62 10.70 11.65
N SER A 49 3.26 11.41 10.72
CA SER A 49 4.69 11.25 10.41
C SER A 49 5.63 11.51 11.60
N ARG A 50 5.20 12.33 12.56
CA ARG A 50 5.94 12.67 13.79
C ARG A 50 5.88 11.58 14.87
N LEU A 51 4.84 10.76 14.87
CA LEU A 51 4.63 9.66 15.80
C LEU A 51 3.75 8.60 15.11
N PRO A 52 4.33 7.73 14.26
CA PRO A 52 3.54 6.82 13.44
C PRO A 52 2.84 5.76 14.29
N VAL A 53 1.51 5.80 14.30
CA VAL A 53 0.66 4.88 15.09
C VAL A 53 -0.49 4.27 14.27
N VAL A 54 -0.79 4.83 13.09
CA VAL A 54 -1.82 4.33 12.17
C VAL A 54 -1.19 4.02 10.82
N GLN A 55 -1.69 2.97 10.17
CA GLN A 55 -1.40 2.64 8.78
C GLN A 55 -2.63 2.97 7.97
N LEU A 56 -2.54 4.08 7.21
CA LEU A 56 -3.58 4.51 6.25
C LEU A 56 -3.09 4.32 4.80
N ASP A 57 -1.77 4.34 4.62
CA ASP A 57 -1.11 4.04 3.36
C ASP A 57 -1.00 2.53 3.17
N HIS A 58 -1.36 2.08 1.97
CA HIS A 58 -1.21 0.68 1.57
C HIS A 58 -0.66 0.57 0.15
N ILE A 59 -0.02 -0.55 -0.13
CA ILE A 59 0.43 -0.93 -1.45
C ILE A 59 -0.09 -2.34 -1.71
N TYR A 60 -0.85 -2.49 -2.79
CA TYR A 60 -1.42 -3.75 -3.26
C TYR A 60 -0.88 -4.07 -4.65
N ALA A 61 -0.62 -5.34 -4.93
CA ALA A 61 -0.12 -5.77 -6.22
C ALA A 61 -0.74 -7.07 -6.70
N ARG A 62 -0.76 -7.23 -8.03
CA ARG A 62 -1.11 -8.45 -8.76
C ARG A 62 0.00 -8.74 -9.75
N GLY A 63 0.36 -10.00 -9.92
CA GLY A 63 1.46 -10.39 -10.82
C GLY A 63 2.86 -10.01 -10.29
N LEU A 64 2.93 -9.52 -9.05
CA LEU A 64 4.16 -9.23 -8.31
C LEU A 64 3.96 -9.76 -6.89
N ARG A 65 4.96 -10.45 -6.34
CA ARG A 65 4.90 -10.95 -4.96
C ARG A 65 5.49 -9.89 -4.02
N PRO A 66 4.70 -9.27 -3.13
CA PRO A 66 5.26 -8.38 -2.11
C PRO A 66 6.16 -9.19 -1.17
N ILE A 67 7.36 -8.68 -0.89
CA ILE A 67 8.34 -9.32 0.01
C ILE A 67 8.75 -8.46 1.18
N GLY A 68 8.40 -7.17 1.19
CA GLY A 68 8.68 -6.28 2.29
C GLY A 68 7.94 -4.95 2.21
N LEU A 69 7.77 -4.33 3.38
CA LEU A 69 7.34 -2.94 3.53
C LEU A 69 8.25 -2.23 4.53
N MET A 70 8.55 -0.97 4.27
CA MET A 70 9.21 -0.10 5.24
C MET A 70 8.68 1.33 5.15
N ALA A 71 8.78 2.06 6.26
CA ALA A 71 8.68 3.51 6.29
C ALA A 71 10.01 4.08 6.76
N PRO A 72 10.58 5.09 6.07
CA PRO A 72 11.85 5.66 6.47
C PRO A 72 11.67 6.45 7.77
N ARG A 73 12.76 6.51 8.56
CA ARG A 73 12.80 7.27 9.82
C ARG A 73 13.60 8.54 9.65
N GLY A 74 13.31 9.54 10.49
CA GLY A 74 14.11 10.77 10.60
C GLY A 74 13.29 12.04 10.54
N ARG A 75 13.79 13.09 11.20
CA ARG A 75 13.08 14.38 11.35
C ARG A 75 12.83 15.11 10.03
N VAL A 76 13.58 14.80 8.97
CA VAL A 76 13.39 15.40 7.64
C VAL A 76 11.99 15.12 7.10
N TRP A 77 11.49 13.89 7.28
CA TRP A 77 10.18 13.46 6.78
C TRP A 77 9.02 14.22 7.43
N HIS A 78 9.17 14.61 8.70
CA HIS A 78 8.15 15.37 9.45
C HIS A 78 7.88 16.76 8.85
N ARG A 79 8.79 17.27 8.00
CA ARG A 79 8.67 18.55 7.30
C ARG A 79 8.13 18.40 5.88
N MET A 80 8.13 17.19 5.34
CA MET A 80 7.74 16.91 3.95
C MET A 80 6.25 16.56 3.84
N SER A 81 5.71 15.83 4.82
CA SER A 81 4.30 15.45 4.88
C SER A 81 3.90 15.06 6.31
N ASP A 82 2.60 15.04 6.58
CA ASP A 82 1.99 14.42 7.75
C ASP A 82 1.90 12.89 7.67
N HIS A 83 2.24 12.30 6.52
CA HIS A 83 2.48 10.87 6.33
C HIS A 83 3.97 10.59 6.07
N LEU A 84 4.48 9.46 6.59
CA LEU A 84 5.77 8.92 6.14
C LEU A 84 5.60 8.23 4.77
N PRO A 85 6.62 8.27 3.90
CA PRO A 85 6.63 7.45 2.70
C PRO A 85 6.46 5.96 3.05
N LEU A 86 5.64 5.24 2.29
CA LEU A 86 5.58 3.79 2.33
C LEU A 86 6.36 3.21 1.16
N ILE A 87 7.37 2.39 1.45
CA ILE A 87 8.23 1.75 0.46
C ILE A 87 7.89 0.25 0.44
N ALA A 88 7.62 -0.30 -0.75
CA ALA A 88 7.40 -1.72 -0.96
C ALA A 88 8.48 -2.36 -1.80
N GLU A 89 8.83 -3.60 -1.45
CA GLU A 89 9.72 -4.45 -2.22
C GLU A 89 8.93 -5.62 -2.82
N PHE A 90 9.24 -5.95 -4.07
CA PHE A 90 8.57 -7.01 -4.81
C PHE A 90 9.56 -8.00 -5.41
N ARG A 91 9.13 -9.25 -5.53
CA ARG A 91 9.75 -10.28 -6.36
C ARG A 91 8.88 -10.53 -7.58
N MET A 92 9.53 -10.65 -8.74
CA MET A 92 8.91 -11.09 -10.00
C MET A 92 9.05 -12.61 -10.16
#